data_AF-A0A2V7WHA2-F1
#
_entry.id   AF-A0A2V7WHA2-F1
#
_cell.length_a   1.000
_cell.length_b   1.000
_cell.length_c   1.000
_cell.angle_alpha   90.00
_cell.angle_beta   90.00
_cell.angle_gamma   90.00
#
_symmetry.space_group_name_H-M   'P 1'
#
loop_
_entity.id
_entity.type
_entity.pdbx_description
1 polymer ?
#
loop_
_entity_poly.entity_id
_entity_poly.type
_entity_poly.pdbx_seq_one_letter_code
_entity_poly.pdbx_strand_id
1 'polypeptide(L)'
;MTLVNSLCAEISIFEGLGEPTSLVVERSAIRGKKGLCKSMRDLAIKSRVLGDGYYYIPVELWPKQKGPVVVHKHDWTVIGSIPRTSRSTKRRAKPASP
;
A
#
# COMPACT_ATOMS: atom_id res chain seq x y z
N MET A 1 12.17 -7.07 22.05
CA MET A 1 11.02 -7.98 21.83
C MET A 1 10.82 -8.14 20.33
N THR A 2 11.27 -9.26 19.76
CA THR A 2 11.04 -9.60 18.36
C THR A 2 9.58 -10.04 18.21
N LEU A 3 8.76 -9.29 17.46
CA LEU A 3 7.42 -9.72 17.05
C LEU A 3 7.57 -10.90 16.07
N VAL A 4 7.82 -12.10 16.58
CA VAL A 4 8.05 -13.31 15.77
C VAL A 4 6.77 -14.01 15.34
N ASN A 5 5.64 -13.78 16.02
CA ASN A 5 4.37 -14.45 15.71
C ASN A 5 3.23 -13.46 15.44
N SER A 6 3.32 -12.67 14.37
CA SER A 6 2.18 -11.90 13.89
C SER A 6 1.43 -12.69 12.81
N LEU A 7 0.12 -12.88 12.99
CA LEU A 7 -0.75 -13.46 11.97
C LEU A 7 -1.16 -12.39 10.96
N CYS A 8 -1.14 -12.74 9.68
CA CYS A 8 -1.58 -11.89 8.58
C CYS A 8 -2.77 -12.53 7.87
N ALA A 9 -3.84 -11.75 7.67
CA ALA A 9 -4.93 -12.14 6.80
C ALA A 9 -4.50 -11.93 5.34
N GLU A 10 -4.89 -12.85 4.47
CA GLU A 10 -4.86 -12.64 3.02
C GLU A 10 -6.11 -11.88 2.58
N ILE A 11 -5.88 -10.81 1.83
CA ILE A 11 -6.89 -9.91 1.29
C ILE A 11 -6.81 -9.98 -0.23
N SER A 12 -7.90 -10.37 -0.87
CA SER A 12 -8.06 -10.20 -2.32
C SER A 12 -8.50 -8.78 -2.61
N ILE A 13 -7.77 -8.09 -3.49
CA ILE A 13 -8.14 -6.77 -3.98
C ILE A 13 -8.55 -6.86 -5.44
N PHE A 14 -9.71 -6.30 -5.75
CA PHE A 14 -10.26 -6.17 -7.09
C PHE A 14 -10.91 -4.80 -7.24
N GLU A 15 -10.53 -4.03 -8.27
CA GLU A 15 -11.05 -2.68 -8.53
C GLU A 15 -11.03 -1.73 -7.30
N GLY A 16 -10.02 -1.90 -6.43
CA GLY A 16 -9.86 -1.11 -5.21
C GLY A 16 -10.77 -1.49 -4.03
N LEU A 17 -11.55 -2.57 -4.16
CA LEU A 17 -12.28 -3.24 -3.08
C LEU A 17 -11.45 -4.40 -2.54
N GLY A 18 -11.36 -4.52 -1.23
CA GLY A 18 -10.62 -5.58 -0.55
C GLY A 18 -11.53 -6.46 0.28
N GLU A 19 -11.34 -7.78 0.15
CA GLU A 19 -12.08 -8.81 0.89
C GLU A 19 -11.13 -9.83 1.50
N PRO A 20 -11.34 -10.26 2.76
CA PRO A 20 -10.53 -11.32 3.35
C PRO A 20 -10.89 -12.68 2.75
N THR A 21 -9.89 -13.45 2.33
CA THR A 21 -10.08 -14.76 1.68
C THR A 21 -10.29 -15.93 2.67
N SER A 22 -10.44 -15.62 3.97
CA SER A 22 -10.39 -16.56 5.11
C SER A 22 -9.03 -17.21 5.38
N LEU A 23 -8.03 -16.99 4.52
CA LEU A 23 -6.67 -17.47 4.75
C LEU A 23 -5.95 -16.55 5.76
N VAL A 24 -5.40 -17.16 6.80
CA VAL A 24 -4.53 -16.51 7.78
C VAL A 24 -3.19 -17.23 7.78
N VAL A 25 -2.12 -16.48 7.59
CA VAL A 25 -0.75 -17.00 7.48
C VAL A 25 0.15 -16.35 8.51
N GLU A 26 1.14 -17.10 8.98
CA GLU A 26 2.19 -16.51 9.80
C GLU A 26 3.03 -15.53 8.98
N ARG A 27 3.37 -14.39 9.59
CA ARG A 27 4.22 -13.38 8.96
C ARG A 27 5.60 -13.91 8.57
N SER A 28 6.12 -14.90 9.29
CA SER A 28 7.37 -15.62 8.99
C SER A 28 7.31 -16.28 7.60
N ALA A 29 6.19 -16.94 7.27
CA ALA A 29 5.99 -17.68 6.03
C ALA A 29 5.88 -16.79 4.78
N ILE A 30 5.50 -15.53 4.96
CA ILE A 30 5.34 -14.55 3.87
C ILE A 30 6.39 -13.43 3.90
N ARG A 31 7.45 -13.61 4.72
CA ARG A 31 8.55 -12.67 4.85
C ARG A 31 9.29 -12.55 3.51
N GLY A 32 8.99 -11.48 2.76
CA GLY A 32 9.58 -11.21 1.44
C GLY A 32 8.58 -11.19 0.29
N LYS A 33 7.32 -11.60 0.50
CA LYS A 33 6.27 -11.43 -0.51
C LYS A 33 6.02 -9.94 -0.76
N LYS A 34 5.97 -9.53 -2.04
CA LYS A 34 5.67 -8.14 -2.44
C LYS A 34 4.33 -7.64 -1.89
N GLY A 35 3.35 -8.53 -1.76
CA GLY A 35 2.03 -8.25 -1.20
C GLY A 35 1.97 -8.11 0.32
N LEU A 36 3.07 -8.29 1.07
CA LEU A 36 3.07 -8.07 2.52
C LEU A 36 3.00 -6.56 2.83
N CYS A 37 1.98 -6.18 3.59
CA CYS A 37 1.64 -4.83 3.97
C CYS A 37 1.79 -4.64 5.48
N LYS A 38 2.35 -3.51 5.91
CA LYS A 38 2.52 -3.19 7.34
C LYS A 38 1.37 -2.36 7.91
N SER A 39 0.48 -1.83 7.07
CA SER A 39 -0.68 -1.02 7.44
C SER A 39 -1.70 -0.95 6.31
N MET A 40 -2.91 -0.46 6.60
CA MET A 40 -3.95 -0.20 5.57
C MET A 40 -3.48 0.79 4.51
N ARG A 41 -2.63 1.76 4.88
CA ARG A 41 -2.04 2.72 3.94
C ARG A 41 -1.06 2.05 2.98
N ASP A 42 -0.20 1.17 3.50
CA ASP A 42 0.75 0.40 2.68
C ASP A 42 -0.01 -0.53 1.71
N LEU A 43 -1.11 -1.13 2.18
CA LEU A 43 -2.03 -1.91 1.34
C LEU A 43 -2.65 -1.08 0.21
N ALA A 44 -3.15 0.12 0.50
CA ALA A 44 -3.71 1.02 -0.50
C ALA A 44 -2.67 1.48 -1.53
N ILE A 45 -1.46 1.81 -1.09
CA ILE A 45 -0.38 2.22 -1.99
C ILE A 45 0.05 1.04 -2.88
N LYS A 46 0.32 -0.13 -2.29
CA LYS A 46 0.77 -1.32 -3.03
C LYS A 46 -0.26 -1.78 -4.05
N SER A 47 -1.54 -1.85 -3.69
CA SER A 47 -2.59 -2.25 -4.62
C SER A 47 -2.79 -1.27 -5.78
N ARG A 48 -2.57 0.04 -5.56
CA ARG A 48 -2.55 1.02 -6.66
C ARG A 48 -1.34 0.85 -7.58
N VAL A 49 -0.19 0.46 -7.05
CA VAL A 49 1.07 0.36 -7.82
C VAL A 49 1.18 -0.99 -8.54
N LEU A 50 0.78 -2.07 -7.88
CA LEU A 50 0.91 -3.46 -8.38
C LEU A 50 -0.36 -3.95 -9.07
N GLY A 51 -1.50 -3.28 -8.84
CA GLY A 51 -2.80 -3.67 -9.37
C GLY A 51 -3.55 -4.67 -8.48
N ASP A 52 -4.58 -5.27 -9.06
CA ASP A 52 -5.41 -6.27 -8.41
C ASP A 52 -4.63 -7.55 -8.07
N GLY A 53 -5.05 -8.24 -7.01
CA GLY A 53 -4.40 -9.47 -6.55
C GLY A 53 -4.46 -9.67 -5.05
N TYR A 54 -3.58 -10.54 -4.55
CA TYR A 54 -3.56 -10.95 -3.14
C TYR A 54 -2.50 -10.21 -2.35
N TYR A 55 -2.93 -9.70 -1.21
CA TYR A 55 -2.12 -8.93 -0.27
C TYR A 55 -2.25 -9.52 1.13
N TYR A 56 -1.26 -9.26 1.97
CA TYR A 56 -1.22 -9.79 3.32
C TYR A 56 -1.05 -8.65 4.31
N ILE A 57 -1.99 -8.52 5.24
CA ILE A 57 -1.95 -7.49 6.28
C ILE A 57 -2.14 -8.13 7.66
N PRO A 58 -1.46 -7.67 8.72
CA PRO A 58 -1.75 -8.13 10.08
C PRO A 58 -3.25 -8.08 10.37
N VAL A 59 -3.79 -9.18 10.94
CA VAL A 59 -5.24 -9.33 11.17
C VAL A 59 -5.82 -8.18 12.00
N GLU A 60 -5.04 -7.68 12.96
CA GLU A 60 -5.41 -6.56 13.84
C GLU A 60 -5.58 -5.22 13.11
N LEU A 61 -4.95 -5.07 11.94
CA LEU A 61 -4.99 -3.85 11.14
C LEU A 61 -6.10 -3.87 10.09
N TRP A 62 -6.70 -5.04 9.85
CA TRP A 62 -7.85 -5.16 8.94
C TRP A 62 -9.15 -4.72 9.64
N PRO A 63 -10.03 -3.94 8.99
CA PRO A 63 -11.32 -3.56 9.57
C PRO A 63 -12.21 -4.78 9.84
N LYS A 64 -12.80 -4.88 11.04
CA LYS A 64 -13.68 -6.00 11.45
C LYS A 64 -15.10 -5.95 10.87
N GLN A 65 -15.31 -5.18 9.79
CA GLN A 65 -16.61 -5.06 9.15
C GLN A 65 -16.94 -6.29 8.31
N LYS A 66 -18.23 -6.67 8.26
CA LYS A 66 -18.71 -7.88 7.59
C LYS A 66 -18.82 -7.78 6.05
N GLY A 67 -18.28 -6.74 5.43
CA GLY A 67 -18.43 -6.50 3.99
C GLY A 67 -17.18 -5.94 3.34
N PRO A 68 -17.19 -5.79 1.99
CA PRO A 68 -16.05 -5.31 1.23
C PRO A 68 -15.52 -4.00 1.79
N VAL A 69 -14.20 -3.91 1.96
CA VAL A 69 -13.54 -2.69 2.40
C VAL A 69 -13.08 -1.93 1.18
N VAL A 70 -13.50 -0.67 1.04
CA VAL A 70 -12.92 0.23 0.04
C VAL A 70 -11.48 0.54 0.45
N VAL A 71 -10.51 -0.16 -0.15
CA VAL A 71 -9.08 -0.04 0.17
C VAL A 71 -8.54 1.28 -0.38
N HIS A 72 -9.01 1.69 -1.55
CA HIS A 72 -8.59 2.96 -2.19
C HIS A 72 -9.28 4.19 -1.61
N LYS A 73 -9.75 4.17 -0.36
CA LYS A 73 -10.27 5.38 0.30
C LYS A 73 -9.19 6.46 0.44
N HIS A 74 -9.60 7.71 0.26
CA HIS A 74 -8.75 8.88 0.46
C HIS A 74 -8.23 8.98 1.89
N ASP A 75 -8.96 8.53 2.91
CA ASP A 75 -8.54 8.66 4.32
C ASP A 75 -7.34 7.76 4.68
N TRP A 76 -7.23 6.58 4.09
CA TRP A 76 -6.04 5.73 4.24
C TRP A 76 -4.82 6.36 3.58
N THR A 77 -5.06 7.16 2.54
CA THR A 77 -4.07 7.86 1.76
C THR A 77 -3.98 9.29 2.28
N VAL A 78 -3.32 9.54 3.43
CA VAL A 78 -2.96 10.93 3.75
C VAL A 78 -2.27 11.50 2.51
N ILE A 79 -2.89 12.51 1.90
CA ILE A 79 -2.42 13.25 0.74
C ILE A 79 -1.23 14.09 1.23
N GLY A 80 -0.15 13.40 1.57
CA GLY A 80 1.16 13.95 1.81
C GLY A 80 1.88 13.90 0.48
N SER A 81 1.62 14.92 -0.33
CA SER A 81 2.48 15.44 -1.37
C SER A 81 3.95 14.98 -1.26
N ILE A 82 4.32 14.02 -2.09
CA ILE A 82 5.59 14.17 -2.81
C ILE A 82 5.15 14.55 -4.21
N PRO A 83 5.25 15.84 -4.61
CA PRO A 83 5.21 16.13 -6.03
C PRO A 83 6.33 15.29 -6.62
N ARG A 84 6.00 14.40 -7.58
CA ARG A 84 6.97 13.93 -8.57
C ARG A 84 7.79 15.16 -8.91
N THR A 85 9.08 15.13 -8.63
CA THR A 85 10.00 16.22 -8.93
C THR A 85 9.66 16.72 -10.32
N SER A 86 8.98 17.88 -10.40
CA SER A 86 8.76 18.53 -11.67
C SER A 86 10.17 18.91 -12.06
N ARG A 87 10.72 18.18 -13.03
CA ARG A 87 12.06 18.40 -13.56
C ARG A 87 11.98 19.80 -14.17
N SER A 88 12.29 20.80 -13.36
CA SER A 88 12.42 22.19 -13.79
C SER A 88 13.55 22.17 -14.81
N THR A 89 13.18 22.16 -16.08
CA THR A 89 14.09 22.43 -17.18
C THR A 89 14.59 23.85 -16.95
N LYS A 90 15.72 23.94 -16.24
CA LYS A 90 16.48 25.18 -16.06
C LYS A 90 16.85 25.64 -17.46
N ARG A 91 16.01 26.50 -18.04
CA ARG A 91 16.31 27.21 -19.29
C ARG A 91 17.61 27.95 -19.04
N ARG A 92 18.65 27.49 -19.74
CA ARG A 92 19.97 28.11 -19.80
C ARG A 92 19.79 29.47 -20.49
N ALA A 93 19.61 30.53 -19.70
CA ALA A 93 19.67 31.88 -20.21
C ALA A 93 21.12 32.15 -20.66
N LYS A 94 21.30 32.46 -21.94
CA LYS A 94 22.56 32.99 -22.49
C LYS A 94 22.88 34.31 -21.77
N PRO A 95 24.14 34.55 -21.35
CA PRO A 95 24.55 35.88 -20.97
C PRO A 95 24.60 36.76 -22.22
N ALA A 96 23.94 37.92 -22.17
CA ALA A 96 24.21 39.01 -23.08
C ALA A 96 25.64 39.51 -22.81
N SER A 97 26.39 39.72 -23.88
CA SER A 97 27.75 40.31 -23.88
C SER A 97 27.70 41.60 -24.73
N PRO A 98 28.71 42.47 -24.58
CA PRO A 98 28.62 43.89 -24.24
C PRO A 98 28.07 44.83 -25.31
#